data_AF-A0A7C0WSH5-F1
#
_entry.id   AF-A0A7C0WSH5-F1
#
_cell.length_a   1.000
_cell.length_b   1.000
_cell.length_c   1.000
_cell.angle_alpha   90.00
_cell.angle_beta   90.00
_cell.angle_gamma   90.00
#
_symmetry.space_group_name_H-M   'P 1'
#
loop_
_entity.id
_entity.type
_entity.pdbx_description
1 polymer ?
#
loop_
_entity_poly.entity_id
_entity_poly.type
_entity_poly.pdbx_seq_one_letter_code
_entity_poly.pdbx_strand_id
1 'polypeptide(L)'
;MVSNVSTLFRNRRNTKEMVAGLVRSLVSQKIGNYLIFFPSYSYMTMVVRSFETLFPEFETLVQTPRLTEVDREHFLQKFSRHNSSTLVGFAVMGGVFGEGIDLVGDRLTGAAVVGVGMPPPNLERELINAYFAEQYDAGYEFAYIFPGFNKVLQASGRVIRSETDRGVVLLIDRRFASRNYQSMFPDDWNPTGVHDPGDISQVLEDFWG
;
A
#
# COMPACT_ATOMS: atom_id res chain seq x y z
N MET A 1 -10.06 3.82 4.44
CA MET A 1 -10.13 2.72 3.46
C MET A 1 -11.01 3.13 2.29
N VAL A 2 -10.46 3.07 1.08
CA VAL A 2 -11.16 3.40 -0.18
C VAL A 2 -11.67 2.13 -0.84
N SER A 3 -12.99 1.95 -0.88
CA SER A 3 -13.66 0.72 -1.33
C SER A 3 -14.39 0.82 -2.68
N ASN A 4 -14.35 1.97 -3.36
CA ASN A 4 -14.92 2.16 -4.70
C ASN A 4 -13.88 2.02 -5.82
N VAL A 5 -12.59 1.80 -5.51
CA VAL A 5 -11.51 1.66 -6.50
C VAL A 5 -11.23 0.20 -6.82
N SER A 6 -11.22 -0.16 -8.11
CA SER A 6 -10.80 -1.50 -8.54
C SER A 6 -9.35 -1.50 -9.06
N THR A 7 -8.44 -2.21 -8.38
CA THR A 7 -7.05 -2.35 -8.81
C THR A 7 -6.79 -3.60 -9.67
N LEU A 8 -7.85 -4.26 -10.14
CA LEU A 8 -7.75 -5.40 -11.06
C LEU A 8 -7.04 -4.99 -12.35
N PHE A 9 -6.22 -5.88 -12.92
CA PHE A 9 -5.38 -5.58 -14.08
C PHE A 9 -6.11 -4.82 -15.20
N ARG A 10 -7.31 -5.30 -15.59
CA ARG A 10 -8.16 -4.68 -16.62
C ARG A 10 -8.62 -3.24 -16.32
N ASN A 11 -8.68 -2.86 -15.06
CA ASN A 11 -9.20 -1.56 -14.61
C ASN A 11 -8.10 -0.54 -14.32
N ARG A 12 -6.83 -0.95 -14.28
CA ARG A 12 -5.69 -0.10 -13.86
C ARG A 12 -5.47 1.12 -14.75
N ARG A 13 -5.74 1.01 -16.06
CA ARG A 13 -5.65 2.15 -16.99
C ARG A 13 -6.63 3.25 -16.65
N ASN A 14 -7.82 2.88 -16.20
CA ASN A 14 -8.91 3.82 -15.89
C ASN A 14 -8.84 4.36 -14.46
N THR A 15 -8.12 3.66 -13.57
CA THR A 15 -8.05 4.02 -12.14
C THR A 15 -6.75 4.73 -11.75
N LYS A 16 -5.74 4.80 -12.63
CA LYS A 16 -4.42 5.38 -12.33
C LYS A 16 -4.48 6.83 -11.80
N GLU A 17 -5.30 7.68 -12.40
CA GLU A 17 -5.43 9.10 -12.02
C GLU A 17 -6.20 9.26 -10.72
N MET A 18 -7.24 8.44 -10.53
CA MET A 18 -7.96 8.37 -9.27
C MET A 18 -7.03 7.94 -8.13
N VAL A 19 -6.20 6.91 -8.31
CA VAL A 19 -5.22 6.51 -7.30
C VAL A 19 -4.19 7.61 -7.05
N ALA A 20 -3.70 8.31 -8.09
CA ALA A 20 -2.82 9.46 -7.91
C ALA A 20 -3.47 10.56 -7.05
N GLY A 21 -4.74 10.88 -7.29
CA GLY A 21 -5.49 11.85 -6.48
C GLY A 21 -5.67 11.42 -5.02
N LEU A 22 -5.93 10.14 -4.76
CA LEU A 22 -6.01 9.61 -3.38
C LEU A 22 -4.66 9.67 -2.67
N VAL A 23 -3.57 9.35 -3.37
CA VAL A 23 -2.21 9.51 -2.83
C VAL A 23 -1.93 10.98 -2.53
N ARG A 24 -2.32 11.90 -3.42
CA ARG A 24 -2.16 13.35 -3.19
C ARG A 24 -2.90 13.80 -1.93
N SER A 25 -4.15 13.38 -1.73
CA SER A 25 -4.90 13.70 -0.52
C SER A 25 -4.26 13.16 0.74
N LEU A 26 -3.64 11.96 0.69
CA LEU A 26 -2.90 11.43 1.83
C LEU A 26 -1.68 12.30 2.18
N VAL A 27 -0.87 12.65 1.18
CA VAL A 27 0.46 13.26 1.41
C VAL A 27 0.43 14.78 1.60
N SER A 28 -0.69 15.43 1.26
CA SER A 28 -0.86 16.89 1.40
C SER A 28 -1.14 17.34 2.84
N GLN A 29 -1.55 16.44 3.72
CA GLN A 29 -2.10 16.80 5.03
C GLN A 29 -1.04 17.07 6.10
N LYS A 30 0.12 16.44 5.96
CA LYS A 30 1.24 16.63 6.90
C LYS A 30 2.56 16.49 6.16
N ILE A 31 3.47 17.45 6.36
CA ILE A 31 4.83 17.34 5.85
C ILE A 31 5.48 16.11 6.47
N GLY A 32 6.03 15.26 5.62
CA GLY A 32 6.73 14.08 6.06
C GLY A 32 6.88 13.04 4.96
N ASN A 33 7.10 11.81 5.41
CA ASN A 33 7.56 10.72 4.56
C ASN A 33 6.44 9.71 4.37
N TYR A 34 6.14 9.40 3.11
CA TYR A 34 5.06 8.48 2.75
C TYR A 34 5.57 7.37 1.85
N LEU A 35 5.13 6.14 2.10
CA LEU A 35 5.48 5.00 1.27
C LEU A 35 4.22 4.34 0.68
N ILE A 36 4.16 4.27 -0.64
CA ILE A 36 2.99 3.81 -1.39
C ILE A 36 3.33 2.47 -2.04
N PHE A 37 2.64 1.42 -1.60
CA PHE A 37 2.85 0.05 -2.05
C PHE A 37 1.89 -0.33 -3.18
N PHE A 38 2.43 -0.90 -4.26
CA PHE A 38 1.70 -1.31 -5.45
C PHE A 38 1.75 -2.82 -5.69
N PRO A 39 0.76 -3.40 -6.37
CA PRO A 39 0.75 -4.85 -6.62
C PRO A 39 1.68 -5.27 -7.76
N SER A 40 2.19 -4.33 -8.56
CA SER A 40 3.19 -4.59 -9.60
C SER A 40 3.87 -3.31 -10.09
N TYR A 41 5.08 -3.44 -10.64
CA TYR A 41 5.82 -2.34 -11.27
C TYR A 41 5.01 -1.64 -12.36
N SER A 42 4.32 -2.41 -13.20
CA SER A 42 3.51 -1.84 -14.28
C SER A 42 2.43 -0.88 -13.75
N TYR A 43 1.76 -1.21 -12.65
CA TYR A 43 0.74 -0.31 -12.10
C TYR A 43 1.36 0.89 -11.40
N MET A 44 2.43 0.65 -10.63
CA MET A 44 3.21 1.69 -9.98
C MET A 44 3.66 2.75 -10.99
N THR A 45 4.33 2.35 -12.08
CA THR A 45 4.81 3.28 -13.12
C THR A 45 3.68 4.08 -13.76
N MET A 46 2.50 3.48 -13.96
CA MET A 46 1.34 4.21 -14.50
C MET A 46 0.85 5.29 -13.55
N VAL A 47 0.77 4.98 -12.25
CA VAL A 47 0.31 5.92 -11.22
C VAL A 47 1.36 7.00 -10.96
N VAL A 48 2.64 6.63 -10.84
CA VAL A 48 3.78 7.56 -10.69
C VAL A 48 3.78 8.60 -11.80
N ARG A 49 3.68 8.18 -13.07
CA ARG A 49 3.62 9.11 -14.21
C ARG A 49 2.46 10.08 -14.10
N SER A 50 1.27 9.60 -13.75
CA SER A 50 0.10 10.47 -13.52
C SER A 50 0.32 11.40 -12.34
N PHE A 51 0.89 10.92 -11.25
CA PHE A 51 1.15 11.68 -10.03
C PHE A 51 2.17 12.81 -10.27
N GLU A 52 3.32 12.51 -10.86
CA GLU A 52 4.36 13.51 -11.17
C GLU A 52 3.87 14.55 -12.19
N THR A 53 2.99 14.16 -13.11
CA THR A 53 2.42 15.10 -14.10
C THR A 53 1.39 16.04 -13.45
N LEU A 54 0.53 15.50 -12.58
CA LEU A 54 -0.58 16.25 -11.97
C LEU A 54 -0.14 17.05 -10.74
N PHE A 55 0.89 16.58 -10.02
CA PHE A 55 1.33 17.10 -8.72
C PHE A 55 2.87 17.23 -8.67
N PRO A 56 3.47 18.09 -9.53
CA PRO A 56 4.92 18.25 -9.62
C PRO A 56 5.58 18.88 -8.38
N GLU A 57 4.79 19.36 -7.42
CA GLU A 57 5.26 19.96 -6.17
C GLU A 57 5.82 18.95 -5.16
N PHE A 58 5.50 17.66 -5.30
CA PHE A 58 5.94 16.61 -4.37
C PHE A 58 7.24 15.95 -4.84
N GLU A 59 8.18 15.75 -3.92
CA GLU A 59 9.37 14.96 -4.20
C GLU A 59 9.00 13.47 -4.28
N THR A 60 9.35 12.81 -5.39
CA THR A 60 9.07 11.40 -5.61
C THR A 60 10.34 10.56 -5.56
N LEU A 61 10.22 9.36 -4.98
CA LEU A 61 11.27 8.35 -4.99
C LEU A 61 10.69 7.02 -5.46
N VAL A 62 11.16 6.51 -6.59
CA VAL A 62 10.55 5.34 -7.25
C VAL A 62 11.48 4.15 -7.19
N GLN A 63 10.96 3.03 -6.68
CA GLN A 63 11.68 1.76 -6.64
C GLN A 63 11.95 1.26 -8.07
N THR A 64 13.21 0.97 -8.37
CA THR A 64 13.59 0.33 -9.64
C THR A 64 13.58 -1.19 -9.51
N PRO A 65 13.35 -1.94 -10.61
CA PRO A 65 13.54 -3.39 -10.61
C PRO A 65 15.00 -3.76 -10.33
N ARG A 66 15.23 -4.92 -9.69
CA ARG A 66 16.57 -5.50 -9.44
C ARG A 66 17.48 -4.66 -8.53
N LEU A 67 16.91 -3.95 -7.56
CA LEU A 67 17.70 -3.29 -6.53
C LEU A 67 18.59 -4.31 -5.81
N THR A 68 19.87 -3.99 -5.71
CA THR A 68 20.77 -4.67 -4.79
C THR A 68 20.39 -4.31 -3.34
N GLU A 69 20.96 -5.02 -2.37
CA GLU A 69 20.81 -4.65 -0.96
C GLU A 69 21.29 -3.23 -0.67
N VAL A 70 22.39 -2.81 -1.31
CA VAL A 70 22.94 -1.45 -1.21
C VAL A 70 21.97 -0.42 -1.80
N ASP A 71 21.42 -0.67 -2.99
CA ASP A 71 20.49 0.28 -3.60
C ASP A 71 19.21 0.44 -2.76
N ARG A 72 18.80 -0.65 -2.11
CA ARG A 72 17.70 -0.64 -1.16
C ARG A 72 18.03 0.20 0.06
N GLU A 73 19.19 0.02 0.69
CA GLU A 73 19.60 0.85 1.82
C GLU A 73 19.63 2.32 1.43
N HIS A 74 20.17 2.66 0.26
CA HIS A 74 20.18 4.01 -0.28
C HIS A 74 18.76 4.57 -0.47
N PHE A 75 17.84 3.76 -1.00
CA PHE A 75 16.42 4.14 -1.11
C PHE A 75 15.83 4.45 0.27
N LEU A 76 16.07 3.59 1.26
CA LEU A 76 15.53 3.76 2.62
C LEU A 76 16.16 4.94 3.38
N GLN A 77 17.43 5.25 3.12
CA GLN A 77 18.13 6.39 3.73
C GLN A 77 17.53 7.76 3.31
N LYS A 78 16.83 7.83 2.18
CA LYS A 78 16.14 9.06 1.75
C LYS A 78 14.96 9.43 2.65
N PHE A 79 14.37 8.48 3.37
CA PHE A 79 13.30 8.72 4.32
C PHE A 79 13.88 9.20 5.66
N SER A 80 14.46 10.41 5.65
CA SER A 80 15.00 11.07 6.83
C SER A 80 13.92 11.78 7.63
N ARG A 81 14.04 11.80 8.96
CA ARG A 81 13.16 12.58 9.86
C ARG A 81 13.24 14.09 9.60
N HIS A 82 14.33 14.55 9.01
CA HIS A 82 14.63 15.97 8.81
C HIS A 82 14.33 16.46 7.38
N ASN A 83 13.57 15.69 6.60
CA ASN A 83 13.09 16.16 5.31
C ASN A 83 12.22 17.40 5.53
N SER A 84 12.61 18.53 4.92
CA SER A 84 11.91 19.81 5.03
C SER A 84 10.66 19.88 4.13
N SER A 85 10.51 18.91 3.23
CA SER A 85 9.41 18.75 2.30
C SER A 85 8.83 17.33 2.39
N THR A 86 7.63 17.16 1.86
CA THR A 86 7.00 15.84 1.74
C THR A 86 7.75 14.98 0.71
N LEU A 87 8.18 13.78 1.12
CA LEU A 87 8.77 12.77 0.25
C LEU A 87 7.78 11.62 0.04
N VAL A 88 7.52 11.28 -1.22
CA VAL A 88 6.60 10.20 -1.60
C VAL A 88 7.37 9.07 -2.27
N GLY A 89 7.55 7.98 -1.53
CA GLY A 89 8.11 6.72 -2.00
C GLY A 89 7.09 5.86 -2.73
N PHE A 90 7.46 5.31 -3.88
CA PHE A 90 6.66 4.35 -4.63
C PHE A 90 7.40 3.02 -4.71
N ALA A 91 6.79 1.95 -4.19
CA ALA A 91 7.38 0.61 -4.14
C ALA A 91 6.36 -0.47 -4.50
N VAL A 92 6.85 -1.64 -4.92
CA VAL A 92 6.03 -2.83 -5.15
C VAL A 92 5.94 -3.65 -3.87
N MET A 93 4.74 -4.16 -3.59
CA MET A 93 4.45 -5.03 -2.47
C MET A 93 5.01 -6.43 -2.71
N GLY A 94 5.79 -6.94 -1.76
CA GLY A 94 6.52 -8.19 -1.88
C GLY A 94 7.95 -8.03 -2.40
N GLY A 95 8.74 -9.11 -2.35
CA GLY A 95 10.18 -9.06 -2.59
C GLY A 95 10.93 -8.41 -1.41
N VAL A 96 12.16 -7.93 -1.67
CA VAL A 96 13.04 -7.34 -0.63
C VAL A 96 12.32 -6.30 0.22
N PHE A 97 11.44 -5.50 -0.39
CA PHE A 97 10.74 -4.43 0.30
C PHE A 97 9.51 -4.92 1.10
N GLY A 98 8.80 -5.96 0.64
CA GLY A 98 7.63 -6.50 1.38
C GLY A 98 7.99 -7.25 2.67
N GLU A 99 9.10 -7.98 2.67
CA GLU A 99 9.45 -8.88 3.79
C GLU A 99 10.44 -8.25 4.79
N GLY A 100 11.18 -7.22 4.39
CA GLY A 100 12.28 -6.68 5.20
C GLY A 100 12.40 -5.17 5.29
N ILE A 101 11.44 -4.35 4.83
CA ILE A 101 11.58 -2.89 5.03
C ILE A 101 11.53 -2.63 6.53
N ASP A 102 12.70 -2.53 7.12
CA ASP A 102 12.87 -1.95 8.42
C ASP A 102 13.09 -0.45 8.20
N LEU A 103 12.02 0.25 7.79
CA LEU A 103 11.95 1.69 8.05
C LEU A 103 11.74 1.78 9.56
N VAL A 104 12.86 1.75 10.28
CA VAL A 104 12.91 1.77 11.74
C VAL A 104 12.43 3.15 12.21
N GLY A 105 11.34 3.17 12.97
CA GLY A 105 10.83 4.31 13.74
C GLY A 105 9.83 5.23 13.01
N ASP A 106 9.50 6.33 13.67
CA ASP A 106 8.85 7.60 13.22
C ASP A 106 9.27 8.20 11.84
N ARG A 107 10.07 7.50 11.03
CA ARG A 107 10.53 7.99 9.73
C ARG A 107 9.43 8.00 8.69
N LEU A 108 8.30 7.33 8.92
CA LEU A 108 7.12 7.36 8.07
C LEU A 108 5.99 8.09 8.78
N THR A 109 5.42 9.06 8.09
CA THR A 109 4.19 9.76 8.50
C THR A 109 2.95 8.98 8.08
N GLY A 110 3.05 8.23 6.97
CA GLY A 110 1.99 7.34 6.56
C GLY A 110 2.41 6.40 5.43
N ALA A 111 1.50 5.49 5.09
CA ALA A 111 1.62 4.66 3.90
C ALA A 111 0.28 4.52 3.20
N ALA A 112 0.34 4.09 1.95
CA ALA A 112 -0.83 3.57 1.28
C ALA A 112 -0.55 2.19 0.70
N VAL A 113 -1.56 1.34 0.72
CA VAL A 113 -1.54 0.00 0.15
C VAL A 113 -2.54 -0.06 -1.00
N VAL A 114 -2.01 -0.06 -2.23
CA VAL A 114 -2.80 -0.14 -3.46
C VAL A 114 -3.00 -1.60 -3.85
N GLY A 115 -4.24 -2.09 -3.76
CA GLY A 115 -4.58 -3.48 -4.02
C GLY A 115 -4.31 -4.40 -2.83
N VAL A 116 -4.75 -5.65 -2.97
CA VAL A 116 -4.75 -6.66 -1.87
C VAL A 116 -3.54 -7.60 -1.87
N GLY A 117 -2.45 -7.26 -2.56
CA GLY A 117 -1.19 -8.01 -2.48
C GLY A 117 -1.18 -9.44 -3.03
N MET A 118 -2.23 -9.88 -3.73
CA MET A 118 -2.34 -11.26 -4.23
C MET A 118 -1.11 -11.69 -5.03
N PRO A 119 -0.57 -12.90 -4.77
CA PRO A 119 0.53 -13.45 -5.55
C PRO A 119 0.07 -13.71 -7.00
N PRO A 120 0.99 -13.62 -7.99
CA PRO A 120 0.68 -14.04 -9.34
C PRO A 120 0.42 -15.56 -9.39
N PRO A 121 -0.39 -16.05 -10.34
CA PRO A 121 -0.55 -17.48 -10.55
C PRO A 121 0.78 -18.10 -10.99
N ASN A 122 1.11 -19.25 -10.41
CA ASN A 122 2.23 -20.11 -10.80
C ASN A 122 1.90 -21.56 -10.38
N LEU A 123 2.73 -22.52 -10.78
CA LEU A 123 2.51 -23.93 -10.49
C LEU A 123 2.35 -24.22 -8.99
N GLU A 124 3.19 -23.61 -8.15
CA GLU A 124 3.09 -23.76 -6.69
C GLU A 124 1.74 -23.28 -6.15
N ARG A 125 1.25 -22.13 -6.62
CA ARG A 125 -0.05 -21.57 -6.23
C ARG A 125 -1.20 -22.43 -6.72
N GLU A 126 -1.08 -23.00 -7.92
CA GLU A 126 -2.07 -23.93 -8.47
C GLU A 126 -2.14 -25.23 -7.66
N LEU A 127 -1.00 -25.77 -7.24
CA LEU A 127 -0.92 -26.96 -6.37
C LEU A 127 -1.53 -26.70 -4.99
N ILE A 128 -1.21 -25.56 -4.36
CA ILE A 128 -1.83 -25.14 -3.09
C ILE A 128 -3.35 -25.01 -3.27
N ASN A 129 -3.78 -24.34 -4.35
CA ASN A 129 -5.20 -24.15 -4.64
C ASN A 129 -5.92 -25.49 -4.80
N ALA A 130 -5.36 -26.43 -5.58
CA ALA A 130 -5.96 -27.75 -5.79
C ALA A 130 -6.08 -28.53 -4.47
N TYR A 131 -5.01 -28.57 -3.67
CA TYR A 131 -5.00 -29.31 -2.39
C TYR A 131 -6.05 -28.78 -1.40
N PHE A 132 -6.09 -27.46 -1.17
CA PHE A 132 -7.03 -26.88 -0.22
C PHE A 132 -8.47 -26.78 -0.76
N ALA A 133 -8.66 -26.76 -2.08
CA ALA A 133 -9.99 -26.89 -2.69
C ALA A 133 -10.58 -28.28 -2.43
N GLU A 134 -9.78 -29.35 -2.59
CA GLU A 134 -10.25 -30.72 -2.37
C GLU A 134 -10.56 -30.99 -0.89
N GLN A 135 -9.72 -30.50 0.03
CA GLN A 135 -9.84 -30.81 1.45
C GLN A 135 -10.82 -29.91 2.22
N TYR A 136 -10.96 -28.63 1.80
CA TYR A 136 -11.63 -27.61 2.62
C TYR A 136 -12.55 -26.66 1.83
N ASP A 137 -12.73 -26.85 0.52
CA ASP A 137 -13.44 -25.91 -0.37
C ASP A 137 -12.91 -24.46 -0.27
N ALA A 138 -11.63 -24.30 0.03
CA ALA A 138 -10.99 -23.01 0.35
C ALA A 138 -9.68 -22.79 -0.44
N GLY A 139 -9.54 -23.45 -1.59
CA GLY A 139 -8.30 -23.40 -2.38
C GLY A 139 -7.84 -21.98 -2.69
N TYR A 140 -8.77 -21.11 -3.07
CA TYR A 140 -8.46 -19.75 -3.50
C TYR A 140 -8.01 -18.87 -2.33
N GLU A 141 -8.63 -19.06 -1.17
CA GLU A 141 -8.31 -18.38 0.08
C GLU A 141 -6.85 -18.65 0.47
N PHE A 142 -6.49 -19.93 0.55
CA PHE A 142 -5.15 -20.37 0.96
C PHE A 142 -4.08 -20.03 -0.09
N ALA A 143 -4.39 -20.17 -1.38
CA ALA A 143 -3.42 -19.89 -2.43
C ALA A 143 -3.18 -18.39 -2.65
N TYR A 144 -4.20 -17.54 -2.51
CA TYR A 144 -4.15 -16.15 -2.95
C TYR A 144 -4.58 -15.10 -1.93
N ILE A 145 -5.70 -15.29 -1.23
CA ILE A 145 -6.26 -14.27 -0.34
C ILE A 145 -5.39 -14.11 0.92
N PHE A 146 -5.16 -15.20 1.67
CA PHE A 146 -4.38 -15.14 2.91
C PHE A 146 -2.94 -14.67 2.66
N PRO A 147 -2.20 -15.20 1.67
CA PRO A 147 -0.87 -14.69 1.37
C PRO A 147 -0.86 -13.23 0.94
N GLY A 148 -1.89 -12.78 0.20
CA GLY A 148 -2.01 -11.39 -0.22
C GLY A 148 -2.29 -10.46 0.96
N PHE A 149 -3.22 -10.83 1.82
CA PHE A 149 -3.58 -10.03 2.99
C PHE A 149 -2.47 -9.98 4.04
N ASN A 150 -1.72 -11.07 4.23
CA ASN A 150 -0.51 -11.05 5.07
C ASN A 150 0.49 -9.98 4.62
N LYS A 151 0.68 -9.78 3.31
CA LYS A 151 1.53 -8.69 2.81
C LYS A 151 0.95 -7.31 3.09
N VAL A 152 -0.38 -7.16 3.05
CA VAL A 152 -1.06 -5.91 3.44
C VAL A 152 -0.81 -5.60 4.90
N LEU A 153 -0.98 -6.58 5.79
CA LEU A 153 -0.71 -6.44 7.23
C LEU A 153 0.76 -6.11 7.49
N GLN A 154 1.69 -6.80 6.82
CA GLN A 154 3.12 -6.51 6.93
C GLN A 154 3.48 -5.09 6.46
N ALA A 155 2.91 -4.63 5.34
CA ALA A 155 3.15 -3.28 4.85
C ALA A 155 2.58 -2.21 5.80
N SER A 156 1.43 -2.49 6.40
CA SER A 156 0.69 -1.57 7.25
C SER A 156 1.26 -1.51 8.68
N GLY A 157 1.57 -2.65 9.31
CA GLY A 157 2.15 -2.74 10.65
C GLY A 157 3.60 -2.26 10.75
N ARG A 158 4.21 -1.87 9.62
CA ARG A 158 5.51 -1.21 9.59
C ARG A 158 5.44 0.31 9.70
N VAL A 159 4.25 0.90 9.56
CA VAL A 159 4.01 2.35 9.66
C VAL A 159 3.79 2.79 11.11
N ILE A 160 3.20 1.92 11.92
CA ILE A 160 2.84 2.19 13.32
C ILE A 160 3.49 1.10 14.16
N ARG A 161 4.55 1.46 14.91
CA ARG A 161 5.41 0.46 15.58
C ARG A 161 5.63 0.70 17.07
N SER A 162 5.32 1.88 17.59
CA SER A 162 5.36 2.16 19.03
C SER A 162 4.10 2.90 19.48
N GLU A 163 3.80 2.84 20.78
CA GLU A 163 2.67 3.53 21.42
C GLU A 163 2.71 5.06 21.21
N THR A 164 3.88 5.60 20.88
CA THR A 164 4.10 7.03 20.60
C THR A 164 4.06 7.38 19.10
N ASP A 165 4.13 6.39 18.21
CA ASP A 165 4.11 6.63 16.77
C ASP A 165 2.69 6.90 16.29
N ARG A 166 2.45 8.11 15.76
CA ARG A 166 1.19 8.49 15.12
C ARG A 166 1.39 8.46 13.60
N GLY A 167 0.72 7.54 12.93
CA GLY A 167 0.82 7.36 11.48
C GLY A 167 -0.51 6.94 10.85
N VAL A 168 -0.59 7.11 9.53
CA VAL A 168 -1.81 6.82 8.76
C VAL A 168 -1.54 5.70 7.75
N VAL A 169 -2.47 4.75 7.65
CA VAL A 169 -2.45 3.73 6.60
C VAL A 169 -3.70 3.86 5.72
N LEU A 170 -3.51 4.16 4.44
CA LEU A 170 -4.58 4.23 3.44
C LEU A 170 -4.65 2.94 2.63
N LEU A 171 -5.72 2.15 2.82
CA LEU A 171 -5.99 0.96 2.01
C LEU A 171 -6.85 1.31 0.79
N ILE A 172 -6.41 0.95 -0.41
CA ILE A 172 -7.07 1.27 -1.69
C ILE A 172 -7.36 0.00 -2.48
N ASP A 173 -8.55 -0.57 -2.30
CA ASP A 173 -9.15 -1.60 -3.17
C ASP A 173 -10.58 -1.89 -2.70
N ARG A 174 -11.51 -2.06 -3.63
CA ARG A 174 -12.88 -2.48 -3.34
C ARG A 174 -12.98 -3.81 -2.59
N ARG A 175 -12.01 -4.71 -2.76
CA ARG A 175 -12.00 -6.02 -2.11
C ARG A 175 -11.86 -5.91 -0.59
N PHE A 176 -11.25 -4.86 -0.06
CA PHE A 176 -11.14 -4.69 1.39
C PHE A 176 -12.50 -4.51 2.09
N ALA A 177 -13.54 -4.10 1.36
CA ALA A 177 -14.91 -4.04 1.87
C ALA A 177 -15.70 -5.36 1.75
N SER A 178 -15.11 -6.40 1.15
CA SER A 178 -15.77 -7.71 1.06
C SER A 178 -15.63 -8.47 2.39
N ARG A 179 -16.62 -9.33 2.70
CA ARG A 179 -16.64 -10.11 3.94
C ARG A 179 -15.36 -10.91 4.17
N ASN A 180 -14.84 -11.55 3.12
CA ASN A 180 -13.61 -12.35 3.20
C ASN A 180 -12.40 -11.55 3.66
N TYR A 181 -12.34 -10.24 3.35
CA TYR A 181 -11.27 -9.36 3.82
C TYR A 181 -11.59 -8.72 5.17
N GLN A 182 -12.84 -8.31 5.39
CA GLN A 182 -13.25 -7.71 6.67
C GLN A 182 -13.03 -8.66 7.85
N SER A 183 -13.28 -9.96 7.69
CA SER A 183 -13.05 -10.96 8.74
C SER A 183 -11.59 -11.25 9.05
N MET A 184 -10.64 -10.71 8.28
CA MET A 184 -9.21 -10.94 8.49
C MET A 184 -8.50 -9.77 9.17
N PHE A 185 -9.12 -8.59 9.25
CA PHE A 185 -8.50 -7.46 9.95
C PHE A 185 -8.33 -7.80 11.44
N PRO A 186 -7.21 -7.36 12.06
CA PRO A 186 -7.04 -7.44 13.50
C PRO A 186 -8.18 -6.75 14.26
N ASP A 187 -8.57 -7.27 15.43
CA ASP A 187 -9.70 -6.75 16.22
C ASP A 187 -9.49 -5.30 16.68
N ASP A 188 -8.25 -4.89 16.87
CA ASP A 188 -7.83 -3.54 17.24
C ASP A 188 -7.84 -2.56 16.04
N TRP A 189 -8.07 -3.04 14.82
CA TRP A 189 -8.15 -2.21 13.63
C TRP A 189 -9.60 -1.91 13.27
N ASN A 190 -9.97 -0.64 13.30
CA ASN A 190 -11.27 -0.16 12.83
C ASN A 190 -11.10 0.83 11.65
N PRO A 191 -10.94 0.35 10.41
CA PRO A 191 -10.68 1.22 9.27
C PRO A 191 -11.88 2.11 8.93
N THR A 192 -11.69 3.42 9.00
CA THR A 192 -12.69 4.40 8.54
C THR A 192 -12.90 4.29 7.02
N GLY A 193 -14.14 4.14 6.57
CA GLY A 193 -14.49 4.18 5.14
C GLY A 193 -14.39 5.59 4.57
N VAL A 194 -13.74 5.74 3.41
CA VAL A 194 -13.63 7.01 2.67
C VAL A 194 -13.87 6.74 1.19
N HIS A 195 -14.54 7.63 0.47
CA HIS A 195 -14.96 7.40 -0.92
C HIS A 195 -14.18 8.23 -1.93
N ASP A 196 -13.77 9.44 -1.56
CA ASP A 196 -13.13 10.37 -2.47
C ASP A 196 -11.98 11.17 -1.82
N PRO A 197 -11.21 11.95 -2.62
CA PRO A 197 -10.13 12.79 -2.11
C PRO A 197 -10.53 13.79 -1.01
N GLY A 198 -11.78 14.25 -0.98
CA GLY A 198 -12.31 15.18 0.03
C GLY A 198 -12.54 14.50 1.37
N ASP A 199 -13.15 13.30 1.35
CA ASP A 199 -13.32 12.48 2.57
C ASP A 199 -11.98 12.20 3.25
N ILE A 200 -10.95 11.88 2.45
CA ILE A 200 -9.60 11.64 2.97
C ILE A 200 -9.07 12.89 3.67
N SER A 201 -9.17 14.06 3.03
CA SER A 201 -8.68 15.30 3.64
C SER A 201 -9.36 15.59 4.97
N GLN A 202 -10.69 15.48 5.05
CA GLN A 202 -11.43 15.74 6.28
C GLN A 202 -11.02 14.80 7.42
N VAL A 203 -10.98 13.48 7.15
CA VAL A 203 -10.60 12.48 8.16
C VAL A 203 -9.16 12.69 8.63
N LEU A 204 -8.26 13.13 7.74
CA LEU A 204 -6.87 13.37 8.07
C LEU A 204 -6.65 14.70 8.80
N GLU A 205 -7.43 15.74 8.51
CA GLU A 205 -7.41 16.98 9.28
C GLU A 205 -7.79 16.71 10.73
N ASP A 206 -8.88 15.97 10.97
CA ASP A 206 -9.30 15.56 12.31
C ASP A 206 -8.26 14.64 12.99
N PHE A 207 -7.56 13.82 12.20
CA PHE A 207 -6.50 12.95 12.72
C PHE A 207 -5.19 13.68 12.98
N TRP A 208 -4.90 14.84 12.40
CA TRP A 208 -3.63 15.54 12.62
C TRP A 208 -3.75 16.79 13.48
N GLY A 209 -4.95 17.40 13.54
CA GLY A 209 -5.32 18.43 14.50
C GLY A 209 -5.25 17.93 15.95
#